data_AF-A0A4R5UNL9-F1
#
_entry.id   AF-A0A4R5UNL9-F1
#
_cell.length_a   1.000
_cell.length_b   1.000
_cell.length_c   1.000
_cell.angle_alpha   90.00
_cell.angle_beta   90.00
_cell.angle_gamma   90.00
#
_symmetry.space_group_name_H-M   'P 1'
#
loop_
_entity.id
_entity.type
_entity.pdbx_description
1 polymer ?
#
loop_
_entity_poly.entity_id
_entity_poly.type
_entity_poly.pdbx_seq_one_letter_code
_entity_poly.pdbx_strand_id
1 'polypeptide(L)'
;MAKYTMILAAGILAASAIAAGAQTTGDWVLGNYKGAGYWFPGVIDRVQGNQVTIRYDDGDKETVALRDVRPYNWSIGMKVECNFKGQGEWYRGTISSLAGERIGIAYDDGDKETTKTGRCRSR
;
A
#
# COMPACT_ATOMS: atom_id res chain seq x y z
N MET A 1 34.57 0.54 -52.91
CA MET A 1 33.99 0.03 -51.64
C MET A 1 34.43 1.03 -50.57
N ALA A 2 33.60 1.68 -49.75
CA ALA A 2 32.35 1.29 -49.13
C ALA A 2 31.32 2.45 -49.12
N LYS A 3 30.04 2.07 -49.08
CA LYS A 3 28.88 2.96 -48.88
C LYS A 3 28.78 3.29 -47.39
N TYR A 4 28.54 4.55 -47.05
CA TYR A 4 27.99 4.92 -45.74
C TYR A 4 26.61 5.54 -45.96
N THR A 5 25.60 4.82 -45.50
CA THR A 5 24.24 5.31 -45.33
C THR A 5 23.88 5.03 -43.89
N MET A 6 22.98 5.86 -43.36
CA MET A 6 22.16 5.71 -42.14
C MET A 6 22.55 6.63 -40.98
N ILE A 7 21.64 7.24 -40.23
CA ILE A 7 20.19 7.52 -40.29
C ILE A 7 20.01 8.70 -39.30
N LEU A 8 19.13 9.67 -39.61
CA LEU A 8 18.66 10.66 -38.63
C LEU A 8 17.75 9.95 -37.60
N ALA A 9 18.18 9.87 -36.34
CA ALA A 9 17.32 9.44 -35.24
C ALA A 9 16.62 10.66 -34.62
N ALA A 10 15.34 10.86 -34.94
CA ALA A 10 14.49 11.80 -34.23
C ALA A 10 14.07 11.17 -32.89
N GLY A 11 14.56 11.72 -31.78
CA GLY A 11 14.16 11.31 -30.44
C GLY A 11 12.75 11.81 -30.12
N ILE A 12 11.78 10.89 -29.99
CA ILE A 12 10.47 11.20 -29.44
C ILE A 12 10.53 10.94 -27.93
N LEU A 13 10.60 12.02 -27.14
CA LEU A 13 10.36 11.98 -25.70
C LEU A 13 8.85 12.00 -25.47
N ALA A 14 8.24 10.82 -25.32
CA ALA A 14 6.88 10.72 -24.81
C ALA A 14 6.91 10.83 -23.28
N ALA A 15 6.56 12.00 -22.76
CA ALA A 15 6.32 12.19 -21.34
C ALA A 15 4.92 11.66 -21.00
N SER A 16 4.85 10.44 -20.46
CA SER A 16 3.59 9.87 -19.96
C SER A 16 3.21 10.56 -18.65
N ALA A 17 2.20 11.43 -18.68
CA ALA A 17 1.57 11.93 -17.47
C ALA A 17 0.84 10.78 -16.76
N ILE A 18 1.30 10.40 -15.57
CA ILE A 18 0.59 9.44 -14.72
C ILE A 18 -0.62 10.19 -14.15
N ALA A 19 -1.80 9.99 -14.73
CA ALA A 19 -3.03 10.45 -14.11
C ALA A 19 -3.19 9.71 -12.78
N ALA A 20 -3.21 10.45 -11.67
CA ALA A 20 -3.62 9.89 -10.39
C ALA A 20 -5.10 9.48 -10.52
N GLY A 21 -5.36 8.18 -10.58
CA GLY A 21 -6.72 7.64 -10.56
C GLY A 21 -7.42 8.01 -9.26
N ALA A 22 -8.72 8.29 -9.32
CA ALA A 22 -9.56 8.37 -8.13
C ALA A 22 -9.86 6.96 -7.62
N GLN A 23 -9.83 6.77 -6.30
CA GLN A 23 -10.04 5.46 -5.68
C GLN A 23 -11.52 5.08 -5.75
N THR A 24 -11.80 3.84 -6.12
CA THR A 24 -13.14 3.31 -6.39
C THR A 24 -13.43 2.04 -5.59
N THR A 25 -14.69 1.62 -5.56
CA THR A 25 -15.09 0.36 -4.91
C THR A 25 -14.30 -0.82 -5.47
N GLY A 26 -13.74 -1.64 -4.58
CA GLY A 26 -12.89 -2.77 -4.92
C GLY A 26 -11.40 -2.47 -4.88
N ASP A 27 -10.99 -1.19 -4.87
CA ASP A 27 -9.57 -0.85 -4.74
C ASP A 27 -9.06 -1.21 -3.35
N TRP A 28 -7.84 -1.75 -3.32
CA TRP A 28 -7.09 -1.95 -2.09
C TRP A 28 -6.37 -0.65 -1.74
N VAL A 29 -6.57 -0.18 -0.51
CA VAL A 29 -6.17 1.14 -0.04
C VAL A 29 -5.58 1.05 1.36
N LEU A 30 -5.01 2.17 1.80
CA LEU A 30 -4.67 2.40 3.20
C LEU A 30 -5.65 3.39 3.82
N GLY A 31 -6.31 3.00 4.91
CA GLY A 31 -7.22 3.87 5.68
C GLY A 31 -6.61 4.32 7.00
N ASN A 32 -6.77 5.59 7.36
CA ASN A 32 -6.39 6.16 8.65
C ASN A 32 -7.41 5.78 9.71
N TYR A 33 -7.22 4.61 10.34
CA TYR A 33 -8.19 4.03 11.25
C TYR A 33 -8.51 4.96 12.42
N LYS A 34 -9.79 5.27 12.60
CA LYS A 34 -10.29 6.19 13.63
C LYS A 34 -9.61 7.56 13.65
N GLY A 35 -8.99 7.98 12.53
CA GLY A 35 -8.25 9.23 12.45
C GLY A 35 -6.97 9.29 13.31
N ALA A 36 -6.45 8.14 13.77
CA ALA A 36 -5.39 8.08 14.78
C ALA A 36 -3.96 8.32 14.24
N GLY A 37 -3.80 8.52 12.93
CA GLY A 37 -2.49 8.61 12.26
C GLY A 37 -1.84 7.24 12.03
N TYR A 38 -2.64 6.17 12.01
CA TYR A 38 -2.19 4.81 11.71
C TYR A 38 -2.96 4.28 10.51
N TRP A 39 -2.20 3.86 9.50
CA TRP A 39 -2.73 3.50 8.19
C TRP A 39 -2.75 2.00 8.02
N PHE A 40 -3.96 1.45 7.89
CA PHE A 40 -4.22 0.01 7.78
C PHE A 40 -4.72 -0.34 6.38
N PRO A 41 -4.31 -1.49 5.84
CA PRO A 41 -4.75 -1.95 4.54
C PRO A 41 -6.18 -2.49 4.59
N GLY A 42 -6.92 -2.22 3.52
CA GLY A 42 -8.30 -2.64 3.39
C GLY A 42 -8.85 -2.38 1.99
N VAL A 43 -10.00 -2.96 1.69
CA VAL A 43 -10.68 -2.80 0.40
C VAL A 43 -11.81 -1.80 0.54
N ILE A 44 -11.94 -0.90 -0.45
CA ILE A 44 -13.10 0.01 -0.52
C ILE A 44 -14.36 -0.82 -0.77
N ASP A 45 -15.27 -0.80 0.21
CA ASP A 45 -16.61 -1.40 0.11
C ASP A 45 -17.61 -0.43 -0.53
N ARG A 46 -17.44 0.89 -0.29
CA ARG A 46 -18.33 1.93 -0.81
C ARG A 46 -17.66 3.29 -0.87
N VAL A 47 -18.00 4.07 -1.91
CA VAL A 47 -17.69 5.50 -2.00
C VAL A 47 -19.02 6.28 -2.03
N GLN A 48 -19.16 7.30 -1.18
CA GLN A 48 -20.35 8.17 -1.15
C GLN A 48 -19.96 9.61 -0.80
N GLY A 49 -20.03 10.51 -1.79
CA GLY A 49 -19.61 11.90 -1.62
C GLY A 49 -18.15 11.99 -1.19
N ASN A 50 -17.88 12.65 -0.06
CA ASN A 50 -16.52 12.78 0.49
C ASN A 50 -16.20 11.73 1.57
N GLN A 51 -16.92 10.61 1.57
CA GLN A 51 -16.73 9.51 2.52
C GLN A 51 -16.47 8.19 1.80
N VAL A 52 -15.68 7.33 2.43
CA VAL A 52 -15.29 6.01 1.94
C VAL A 52 -15.49 4.99 3.05
N THR A 53 -16.22 3.92 2.76
CA THR A 53 -16.32 2.77 3.65
C THR A 53 -15.24 1.76 3.28
N ILE A 54 -14.35 1.44 4.20
CA ILE A 54 -13.25 0.48 4.04
C ILE A 54 -13.58 -0.77 4.86
N ARG A 55 -13.38 -1.94 4.26
CA ARG A 55 -13.28 -3.23 4.97
C ARG A 55 -11.78 -3.52 5.13
N TYR A 56 -11.27 -3.38 6.33
CA TYR A 56 -9.86 -3.62 6.64
C TYR A 56 -9.54 -5.12 6.60
N ASP A 57 -8.27 -5.43 6.32
CA ASP A 57 -7.79 -6.80 6.15
C ASP A 57 -7.79 -7.60 7.47
N ASP A 58 -7.97 -6.95 8.62
CA ASP A 58 -8.17 -7.60 9.92
C ASP A 58 -9.64 -7.96 10.21
N GLY A 59 -10.56 -7.54 9.32
CA GLY A 59 -11.99 -7.79 9.42
C GLY A 59 -12.80 -6.59 9.91
N ASP A 60 -12.16 -5.53 10.41
CA ASP A 60 -12.86 -4.31 10.81
C ASP A 60 -13.47 -3.58 9.60
N LYS A 61 -14.49 -2.75 9.87
CA LYS A 61 -15.13 -1.92 8.85
C LYS A 61 -15.41 -0.53 9.39
N GLU A 62 -15.05 0.49 8.62
CA GLU A 62 -15.21 1.89 9.02
C GLU A 62 -15.58 2.77 7.83
N THR A 63 -16.34 3.83 8.07
CA THR A 63 -16.52 4.91 7.11
C THR A 63 -15.68 6.11 7.54
N VAL A 64 -14.74 6.50 6.70
CA VAL A 64 -13.81 7.62 6.93
C VAL A 64 -14.00 8.71 5.87
N ALA A 65 -13.44 9.90 6.12
CA ALA A 65 -13.39 10.94 5.09
C ALA A 65 -12.42 10.54 3.96
N LEU A 66 -12.64 11.05 2.75
CA LEU A 66 -11.78 10.75 1.60
C LEU A 66 -10.29 11.08 1.85
N ARG A 67 -10.01 12.14 2.64
CA ARG A 67 -8.64 12.54 3.04
C ARG A 67 -7.93 11.51 3.94
N ASP A 68 -8.71 10.63 4.57
CA ASP A 68 -8.26 9.57 5.45
C ASP A 68 -8.11 8.24 4.69
N VAL A 69 -8.03 8.30 3.35
CA VAL A 69 -7.76 7.18 2.45
C VAL A 69 -6.60 7.51 1.52
N ARG A 70 -5.67 6.58 1.36
CA ARG A 70 -4.53 6.67 0.44
C ARG A 70 -4.49 5.46 -0.49
N PRO A 71 -3.92 5.58 -1.71
CA PRO A 71 -3.58 4.41 -2.51
C PRO A 71 -2.73 3.44 -1.70
N TYR A 72 -2.98 2.13 -1.84
CA TYR A 72 -2.09 1.14 -1.28
C TYR A 72 -0.72 1.23 -1.96
N ASN A 73 0.34 1.43 -1.17
CA ASN A 73 1.69 1.66 -1.67
C ASN A 73 2.75 0.82 -0.96
N TRP A 74 2.37 -0.16 -0.14
CA TRP A 74 3.34 -0.99 0.56
C TRP A 74 4.11 -1.86 -0.42
N SER A 75 5.42 -1.90 -0.23
CA SER A 75 6.36 -2.68 -1.04
C SER A 75 7.37 -3.38 -0.14
N ILE A 76 8.02 -4.42 -0.66
CA ILE A 76 9.17 -5.04 0.00
C ILE A 76 10.22 -3.94 0.28
N GLY A 77 10.81 -3.97 1.47
CA GLY A 77 11.75 -2.96 1.96
C GLY A 77 11.11 -1.78 2.70
N MET A 78 9.79 -1.60 2.63
CA MET A 78 9.11 -0.53 3.36
C MET A 78 9.06 -0.82 4.87
N LYS A 79 9.12 0.23 5.69
CA LYS A 79 8.96 0.15 7.14
C LYS A 79 7.50 0.15 7.55
N VAL A 80 7.14 -0.73 8.47
CA VAL A 80 5.81 -0.86 9.08
C VAL A 80 5.93 -1.19 10.57
N GLU A 81 4.84 -1.06 11.30
CA GLU A 81 4.66 -1.64 12.64
C GLU A 81 3.69 -2.83 12.53
N CYS A 82 3.98 -3.97 13.14
CA CYS A 82 3.07 -5.12 13.13
C CYS A 82 2.82 -5.68 14.53
N ASN A 83 1.60 -6.18 14.75
CA ASN A 83 1.18 -6.85 15.96
C ASN A 83 1.78 -8.27 16.02
N PHE A 84 2.92 -8.39 16.71
CA PHE A 84 3.72 -9.62 16.73
C PHE A 84 2.91 -10.78 17.34
N LYS A 85 2.78 -11.87 16.57
CA LYS A 85 2.00 -13.07 16.97
C LYS A 85 0.55 -12.75 17.40
N GLY A 86 0.02 -11.58 17.06
CA GLY A 86 -1.31 -11.13 17.44
C GLY A 86 -1.51 -10.89 18.94
N GLN A 87 -0.45 -10.62 19.72
CA GLN A 87 -0.52 -10.46 21.18
C GLN A 87 -0.88 -9.05 21.67
N GLY A 88 -1.08 -8.10 20.76
CA GLY A 88 -1.50 -6.72 21.07
C GLY A 88 -0.36 -5.71 21.10
N GLU A 89 0.88 -6.16 20.94
CA GLU A 89 2.08 -5.33 20.94
C GLU A 89 2.59 -5.10 19.52
N TRP A 90 2.90 -3.83 19.19
CA TRP A 90 3.26 -3.38 17.85
C TRP A 90 4.75 -3.10 17.74
N TYR A 91 5.43 -3.86 16.88
CA TYR A 91 6.87 -3.79 16.72
C TYR A 91 7.23 -3.30 15.32
N ARG A 92 8.28 -2.47 15.24
CA ARG A 92 8.78 -1.98 13.96
C ARG A 92 9.51 -3.08 13.21
N GLY A 93 9.30 -3.11 11.91
CA GLY A 93 9.99 -4.02 11.03
C GLY A 93 9.99 -3.54 9.58
N THR A 94 10.59 -4.37 8.75
CA THR A 94 10.72 -4.17 7.32
C THR A 94 9.96 -5.26 6.59
N ILE A 95 9.15 -4.89 5.61
CA ILE A 95 8.45 -5.85 4.76
C ILE A 95 9.49 -6.68 3.99
N SER A 96 9.52 -7.98 4.25
CA SER A 96 10.44 -8.94 3.61
C SER A 96 9.78 -9.75 2.49
N SER A 97 8.44 -9.86 2.48
CA SER A 97 7.68 -10.45 1.38
C SER A 97 6.22 -9.95 1.35
N LEU A 98 5.60 -9.97 0.17
CA LEU A 98 4.19 -9.62 -0.04
C LEU A 98 3.55 -10.60 -1.03
N ALA A 99 2.38 -11.13 -0.68
CA ALA A 99 1.55 -11.98 -1.54
C ALA A 99 0.07 -11.85 -1.14
N GLY A 100 -0.64 -10.89 -1.73
CA GLY A 100 -1.98 -10.50 -1.29
C GLY A 100 -1.96 -10.05 0.17
N GLU A 101 -2.89 -10.55 0.99
CA GLU A 101 -2.91 -10.29 2.43
C GLU A 101 -1.75 -10.96 3.20
N ARG A 102 -0.98 -11.88 2.59
CA ARG A 102 0.14 -12.52 3.29
C ARG A 102 1.38 -11.64 3.23
N ILE A 103 1.93 -11.31 4.39
CA ILE A 103 3.08 -10.40 4.53
C ILE A 103 4.18 -11.04 5.39
N GLY A 104 5.42 -10.96 4.94
CA GLY A 104 6.61 -11.29 5.72
C GLY A 104 7.21 -10.03 6.33
N ILE A 105 7.60 -10.09 7.60
CA ILE A 105 8.22 -8.99 8.35
C ILE A 105 9.56 -9.47 8.91
N ALA A 106 10.60 -8.68 8.69
CA ALA A 106 11.84 -8.75 9.44
C ALA A 106 11.82 -7.60 10.47
N TYR A 107 11.62 -7.94 11.74
CA TYR A 107 11.57 -6.99 12.85
C TYR A 107 12.95 -6.42 13.14
N ASP A 108 12.97 -5.21 13.70
CA ASP A 108 14.21 -4.47 13.94
C ASP A 108 15.07 -5.10 15.06
N ASP A 109 14.50 -5.97 15.90
CA ASP A 109 15.19 -6.74 16.94
C ASP A 109 15.82 -8.06 16.44
N GLY A 110 15.65 -8.39 15.16
CA GLY A 110 16.18 -9.58 14.51
C GLY A 110 15.15 -10.71 14.32
N ASP A 111 13.97 -10.61 14.94
CA ASP A 111 12.90 -11.59 14.75
C ASP A 111 12.28 -11.50 13.34
N LYS A 112 11.64 -12.59 12.92
CA LYS A 112 10.93 -12.67 11.63
C LYS A 112 9.59 -13.35 11.80
N GLU A 113 8.61 -12.87 11.06
CA GLU A 113 7.26 -13.45 11.06
C GLU A 113 6.66 -13.40 9.65
N THR A 114 5.82 -14.39 9.32
CA THR A 114 4.87 -14.25 8.21
C THR A 114 3.46 -14.26 8.77
N THR A 115 2.71 -13.20 8.48
CA THR A 115 1.40 -12.92 9.04
C THR A 115 0.46 -12.36 7.97
N LYS A 116 -0.58 -11.63 8.38
CA LYS A 116 -1.50 -10.91 7.51
C LYS A 116 -1.25 -9.41 7.51
N THR A 117 -1.49 -8.74 6.39
CA THR A 117 -1.43 -7.28 6.21
C THR A 117 -2.28 -6.53 7.23
N GLY A 118 -3.46 -7.07 7.59
CA GLY A 118 -4.32 -6.50 8.64
C GLY A 118 -3.69 -6.48 10.05
N ARG A 119 -2.61 -7.23 10.29
CA ARG A 119 -1.84 -7.14 11.55
C ARG A 119 -0.73 -6.10 11.49
N CYS A 120 -0.63 -5.34 10.42
CA CYS A 120 0.41 -4.35 10.20
C CYS A 120 -0.21 -2.97 9.97
N ARG A 121 0.58 -1.92 10.21
CA ARG A 121 0.19 -0.54 9.99
C ARG A 121 1.41 0.31 9.59
N SER A 122 1.14 1.43 8.95
CA SER A 122 2.11 2.49 8.67
C SER A 122 1.70 3.81 9.31
N ARG A 123 2.56 4.83 9.27
CA ARG A 123 2.28 6.20 9.77
C ARG A 123 2.11 7.18 8.62
#